data_AF-A0A2V7HKD9-F1
#
_entry.id   AF-A0A2V7HKD9-F1
#
_cell.length_a   1.000
_cell.length_b   1.000
_cell.length_c   1.000
_cell.angle_alpha   90.00
_cell.angle_beta   90.00
_cell.angle_gamma   90.00
#
_symmetry.space_group_name_H-M   'P 1'
#
loop_
_entity.id
_entity.type
_entity.pdbx_description
1 polymer ?
#
loop_
_entity_poly.entity_id
_entity_poly.type
_entity_poly.pdbx_seq_one_letter_code
_entity_poly.pdbx_strand_id
1 'polypeptide(L)' 'MTTPEPVYDVVWPLAPSAAPAGSLAARSADLSGKTVGELWDYLFKGEEMFPLIRRALEARYPGIRFVEF' A
#
# COMPACT_ATOMS: atom_id res chain seq x y z
N MET A 1 38.13 -39.63 -12.10
CA MET A 1 36.73 -39.51 -11.66
C MET A 1 36.54 -38.08 -11.17
N THR A 2 35.69 -37.29 -11.81
CA THR A 2 35.47 -35.88 -11.47
C THR A 2 34.42 -35.81 -10.36
N THR A 3 34.77 -35.24 -9.22
CA THR A 3 33.81 -35.03 -8.12
C THR A 3 32.76 -34.00 -8.56
N PRO A 4 31.45 -34.30 -8.43
CA PRO A 4 30.40 -33.33 -8.77
C PRO A 4 30.46 -32.11 -7.84
N GLU A 5 30.16 -30.93 -8.37
CA GLU A 5 30.09 -29.68 -7.61
C GLU A 5 28.92 -29.72 -6.60
N PRO A 6 29.06 -29.08 -5.43
CA PRO A 6 27.99 -29.03 -4.44
C PRO A 6 26.80 -28.18 -4.92
N VAL A 7 25.60 -28.69 -4.71
CA VAL A 7 24.33 -28.00 -4.97
C VAL A 7 23.76 -27.51 -3.64
N TYR A 8 23.26 -26.28 -3.62
CA TYR A 8 22.66 -25.65 -2.45
C TYR A 8 21.19 -25.32 -2.69
N ASP A 9 20.40 -25.37 -1.63
CA ASP A 9 19.02 -24.88 -1.65
C ASP A 9 19.00 -23.36 -1.77
N VAL A 10 18.20 -22.87 -2.73
CA VAL A 10 17.90 -21.44 -2.86
C VAL A 10 16.68 -21.14 -2.00
N VAL A 11 16.93 -20.50 -0.85
CA VAL A 11 15.86 -20.09 0.08
C VAL A 11 15.54 -18.60 -0.07
N TRP A 12 14.28 -18.26 0.12
CA TRP A 12 13.82 -16.88 0.17
C TRP A 12 13.81 -16.40 1.64
N PRO A 13 14.43 -15.25 1.97
CA PRO A 13 14.56 -14.81 3.36
C PRO A 13 13.24 -14.32 3.99
N LEU A 14 12.19 -14.10 3.19
CA LEU A 14 10.90 -13.70 3.73
C LEU A 14 10.21 -14.89 4.39
N ALA A 15 9.87 -14.74 5.66
CA ALA A 15 9.04 -15.71 6.36
C ALA A 15 7.69 -15.89 5.63
N PRO A 16 7.10 -17.10 5.67
CA PRO A 16 5.72 -17.31 5.23
C PRO A 16 4.79 -16.31 5.92
N SER A 17 3.84 -15.75 5.16
CA SER A 17 2.84 -14.86 5.74
C SER A 17 2.07 -15.58 6.84
N ALA A 18 2.08 -15.03 8.05
CA ALA A 18 1.24 -15.51 9.15
C ALA A 18 -0.22 -15.06 9.01
N ALA A 19 -0.50 -14.13 8.08
CA ALA A 19 -1.85 -13.67 7.81
C ALA A 19 -2.61 -14.71 6.99
N PRO A 20 -3.82 -15.12 7.40
CA PRO A 20 -4.65 -16.04 6.63
C PRO A 20 -5.03 -15.40 5.29
N ALA A 21 -5.07 -16.21 4.24
CA ALA A 21 -5.60 -15.77 2.95
C ALA A 21 -7.08 -15.42 3.11
N GLY A 22 -7.43 -14.16 2.84
CA GLY A 22 -8.80 -13.66 2.90
C GLY A 22 -9.29 -13.20 1.53
N SER A 23 -10.60 -13.13 1.33
CA SER A 23 -11.18 -12.47 0.16
C SER A 23 -10.87 -10.98 0.21
N LEU A 24 -10.13 -10.49 -0.79
CA LEU A 24 -9.86 -9.06 -0.92
C LEU A 24 -11.13 -8.33 -1.35
N ALA A 25 -11.32 -7.12 -0.84
CA ALA A 25 -12.35 -6.22 -1.34
C ALA A 25 -12.11 -5.93 -2.84
N ALA A 26 -13.19 -5.81 -3.60
CA ALA A 26 -13.10 -5.40 -5.00
C ALA A 26 -12.41 -4.02 -5.10
N ARG A 27 -11.56 -3.86 -6.12
CA ARG A 27 -10.91 -2.57 -6.38
C ARG A 27 -12.00 -1.53 -6.69
N SER A 28 -11.97 -0.42 -5.97
CA SER A 28 -12.78 0.75 -6.29
C SER A 28 -12.37 1.29 -7.66
N ALA A 29 -13.32 1.39 -8.59
CA ALA A 29 -13.08 1.98 -9.91
C ALA A 29 -12.94 3.51 -9.86
N ASP A 30 -13.51 4.13 -8.82
CA ASP A 30 -13.57 5.58 -8.63
C ASP A 30 -13.67 5.94 -7.13
N LEU A 31 -13.28 7.16 -6.77
CA LEU A 31 -13.27 7.65 -5.38
C LEU A 31 -14.36 8.70 -5.07
N SER A 32 -15.22 9.05 -6.03
CA SER A 32 -16.31 10.00 -5.79
C SER A 32 -17.24 9.50 -4.69
N GLY A 33 -17.58 10.38 -3.75
CA GLY A 33 -18.40 10.07 -2.59
C GLY A 33 -17.76 9.15 -1.54
N LYS A 34 -16.51 8.70 -1.72
CA LYS A 34 -15.82 7.81 -0.78
C LYS A 34 -15.19 8.57 0.38
N THR A 35 -14.96 7.87 1.48
CA THR A 35 -14.13 8.35 2.59
C THR A 35 -12.77 7.66 2.50
N VAL A 36 -11.68 8.44 2.53
CA VAL A 36 -10.30 7.96 2.46
C VAL A 36 -9.60 8.27 3.78
N GLY A 37 -8.92 7.30 4.37
CA GLY A 37 -8.06 7.51 5.54
C GLY A 37 -6.63 7.79 5.11
N GLU A 38 -6.04 8.84 5.67
CA GLU A 38 -4.64 9.20 5.49
C GLU A 38 -3.80 8.44 6.52
N LEU A 39 -2.67 7.89 6.08
CA LEU A 39 -1.71 7.22 6.95
C LEU A 39 -0.33 7.74 6.62
N TRP A 40 0.39 8.15 7.66
CA TRP A 40 1.72 8.71 7.54
C TRP A 40 2.66 8.07 8.57
N ASP A 41 3.87 7.74 8.13
CA ASP A 41 4.94 7.16 8.94
C ASP A 41 5.95 8.20 9.44
N TYR A 42 5.64 9.49 9.29
CA TYR A 42 6.50 10.64 9.62
C TYR A 42 7.77 10.80 8.75
N LEU A 43 7.92 10.04 7.66
CA LEU A 43 9.17 10.05 6.88
C LEU A 43 9.33 11.31 6.01
N PHE A 44 8.23 11.84 5.47
CA PHE A 44 8.28 12.98 4.56
C PHE A 44 7.08 13.91 4.70
N LYS A 45 7.33 15.13 5.20
CA LYS A 45 6.49 16.35 5.11
C LYS A 45 4.95 16.14 5.01
N GLY A 46 4.36 15.29 5.84
CA GLY A 46 2.94 14.95 5.76
C GLY A 46 2.05 16.19 5.89
N GLU A 47 2.36 17.04 6.86
CA GLU A 47 1.70 18.32 7.10
C GLU A 47 1.67 19.25 5.86
N GLU A 48 2.69 19.19 5.00
CA GLU A 48 2.76 20.00 3.77
C GLU A 48 2.10 19.27 2.59
N MET A 49 2.30 17.96 2.48
CA MET A 49 1.91 17.16 1.32
C MET A 49 0.44 16.78 1.30
N PHE A 50 -0.11 16.32 2.42
CA PHE A 50 -1.51 15.87 2.47
C PHE A 50 -2.51 16.97 2.11
N PRO A 51 -2.36 18.24 2.55
CA PRO A 51 -3.24 19.31 2.10
C PRO A 51 -3.22 19.52 0.57
N LEU A 52 -2.06 19.37 -0.07
CA LEU A 52 -1.93 19.49 -1.52
C LEU A 52 -2.59 18.31 -2.24
N ILE A 53 -2.39 17.09 -1.72
CA ILE A 53 -2.97 15.86 -2.26
C ILE A 53 -4.50 15.92 -2.14
N ARG A 54 -5.04 16.31 -0.98
CA ARG A 54 -6.49 16.48 -0.77
C ARG A 54 -7.11 17.41 -1.79
N ARG A 55 -6.54 18.61 -1.98
CA ARG A 55 -7.03 19.57 -2.98
C ARG A 55 -7.06 18.98 -4.40
N ALA A 56 -6.01 18.26 -4.79
CA ALA A 56 -5.96 17.62 -6.11
C ALA A 56 -7.01 16.51 -6.26
N LEU A 57 -7.26 15.74 -5.19
CA LEU A 57 -8.25 14.68 -5.18
C LEU A 57 -9.69 15.22 -5.13
N GLU A 58 -9.96 16.27 -4.35
CA GLU A 58 -11.26 16.94 -4.29
C GLU A 58 -11.66 17.54 -5.63
N ALA A 59 -10.69 18.12 -6.36
CA ALA A 59 -10.91 18.63 -7.71
C ALA A 59 -11.25 17.52 -8.72
N ARG A 60 -10.77 16.30 -8.49
CA ARG A 60 -10.95 15.15 -9.38
C ARG A 60 -12.17 14.29 -9.04
N TYR A 61 -12.51 14.16 -7.77
CA TYR A 61 -13.48 13.20 -7.26
C TYR A 61 -14.57 13.90 -6.43
N PRO A 62 -15.72 14.25 -7.03
CA PRO A 62 -16.78 14.94 -6.33
C PRO A 62 -17.25 14.21 -5.07
N GLY A 63 -17.35 14.94 -3.96
CA GLY A 63 -17.87 14.43 -2.69
C GLY A 63 -16.96 13.44 -1.95
N ILE A 64 -15.69 13.30 -2.36
CA ILE A 64 -14.67 12.59 -1.58
C ILE A 64 -14.51 13.26 -0.20
N ARG A 65 -14.22 12.47 0.83
CA ARG A 65 -14.00 12.91 2.22
C ARG A 65 -12.73 12.29 2.77
N PHE A 66 -12.09 12.95 3.72
CA PHE A 66 -10.84 12.49 4.33
C PHE A 66 -10.97 12.30 5.84
N VAL A 67 -10.35 11.25 6.35
CA VAL A 67 -9.96 11.12 7.76
C VAL A 67 -8.46 11.42 7.79
N GLU A 68 -8.12 12.57 8.35
CA GLU A 68 -6.74 13.08 8.42
C GLU A 68 -5.89 12.22 9.38
N PHE A 69 -4.57 12.21 9.16
CA PHE A 69 -3.59 11.39 9.88
C PHE A 69 -3.29 11.90 11.29
#